data_AF-A0A399XRD5-F1
#
_entry.id   AF-A0A399XRD5-F1
#
_cell.length_a   1.000
_cell.length_b   1.000
_cell.length_c   1.000
_cell.angle_alpha   90.00
_cell.angle_beta   90.00
_cell.angle_gamma   90.00
#
_symmetry.space_group_name_H-M   'P 1'
#
loop_
_entity.id
_entity.type
_entity.pdbx_description
1 polymer ?
#
loop_
_entity_poly.entity_id
_entity_poly.type
_entity_poly.pdbx_seq_one_letter_code
_entity_poly.pdbx_strand_id
1 'polypeptide(L)' 'MESLAYLLLIIAMTIAAGAMAISALRRSARGQVEVGRCPACGALTSRAYRACTACGEDIARGR' A
#
# COMPACT_ATOMS: atom_id res chain seq x y z
N MET A 1 -42.53 -10.06 10.56
CA MET A 1 -41.36 -9.50 11.27
C MET A 1 -40.07 -10.21 10.85
N GLU A 2 -40.07 -11.55 10.76
CA GLU A 2 -38.94 -12.38 10.31
C GLU A 2 -38.31 -11.98 8.95
N SER A 3 -39.13 -11.61 7.97
CA SER A 3 -38.64 -11.28 6.61
C SER A 3 -37.79 -10.00 6.56
N LEU A 4 -38.05 -9.05 7.46
CA LEU A 4 -37.34 -7.77 7.52
C LEU A 4 -35.99 -7.94 8.24
N ALA A 5 -35.96 -8.76 9.30
CA ALA A 5 -34.72 -9.13 9.99
C ALA A 5 -33.76 -9.89 9.06
N TYR A 6 -34.27 -10.85 8.28
CA TYR A 6 -33.46 -11.59 7.30
C TYR A 6 -32.84 -10.67 6.23
N LEU A 7 -33.63 -9.72 5.71
CA LEU A 7 -33.17 -8.78 4.69
C LEU A 7 -32.07 -7.83 5.23
N LEU A 8 -32.20 -7.37 6.48
CA LEU A 8 -31.17 -6.57 7.15
C LEU A 8 -29.86 -7.36 7.35
N LEU A 9 -29.95 -8.64 7.72
CA LEU A 9 -28.77 -9.49 7.89
C LEU A 9 -28.01 -9.70 6.57
N ILE A 10 -28.71 -9.91 5.46
CA ILE A 10 -28.08 -10.03 4.13
C ILE A 10 -27.36 -8.73 3.76
N ILE A 11 -28.01 -7.58 3.94
CA ILE A 11 -27.40 -6.28 3.66
C ILE A 11 -26.13 -6.09 4.52
N ALA A 12 -26.20 -6.39 5.82
CA ALA A 12 -25.04 -6.29 6.70
C ALA A 12 -23.88 -7.19 6.27
N MET A 13 -24.16 -8.45 5.92
CA MET A 13 -23.15 -9.41 5.46
C MET A 13 -22.48 -8.96 4.15
N THR A 14 -23.27 -8.50 3.18
CA THR A 14 -22.75 -8.04 1.88
C THR A 14 -21.88 -6.79 2.01
N ILE A 15 -22.29 -5.82 2.85
CA ILE A 15 -21.49 -4.62 3.14
C ILE A 15 -20.17 -5.01 3.81
N ALA A 16 -20.20 -5.90 4.82
CA ALA A 16 -19.01 -6.35 5.53
C ALA A 16 -18.01 -7.03 4.59
N ALA A 17 -18.48 -7.97 3.75
CA ALA A 17 -17.64 -8.66 2.77
C ALA A 17 -17.04 -7.69 1.74
N GLY A 18 -17.86 -6.76 1.22
CA GLY A 18 -17.40 -5.73 0.29
C GLY A 18 -16.35 -4.81 0.89
N ALA A 19 -16.53 -4.37 2.14
CA ALA A 19 -15.59 -3.51 2.85
C ALA A 19 -14.23 -4.19 3.07
N MET A 20 -14.22 -5.50 3.35
CA MET A 20 -12.97 -6.26 3.50
C MET A 20 -12.22 -6.39 2.17
N ALA A 21 -12.93 -6.67 1.07
CA ALA A 21 -12.31 -6.76 -0.26
C ALA A 21 -11.67 -5.43 -0.69
N ILE A 22 -12.38 -4.31 -0.48
CA ILE A 22 -11.85 -2.96 -0.78
C ILE A 22 -10.65 -2.63 0.11
N SER A 23 -10.70 -3.00 1.39
CA SER A 23 -9.60 -2.78 2.33
C SER A 23 -8.33 -3.52 1.92
N ALA A 24 -8.46 -4.76 1.46
CA ALA A 24 -7.33 -5.55 0.95
C ALA A 24 -6.73 -4.93 -0.31
N LEU A 25 -7.57 -4.53 -1.28
CA LEU A 25 -7.13 -3.84 -2.50
C LEU A 25 -6.41 -2.53 -2.20
N ARG A 26 -6.95 -1.71 -1.28
CA ARG A 26 -6.32 -0.45 -0.85
C ARG A 26 -4.96 -0.68 -0.19
N ARG A 27 -4.80 -1.79 0.54
CA ARG A 27 -3.51 -2.14 1.15
C ARG A 27 -2.46 -2.49 0.09
N SER A 28 -2.87 -3.22 -0.95
CA SER A 28 -2.00 -3.55 -2.08
C SER A 28 -1.68 -2.34 -2.97
N ALA A 29 -2.63 -1.43 -3.18
CA ALA A 29 -2.41 -0.22 -3.97
C ALA A 29 -1.45 0.76 -3.29
N ARG A 30 -1.33 0.72 -1.96
CA ARG A 30 -0.26 1.39 -1.20
C ARG A 30 1.03 0.57 -1.23
N GLY A 31 1.35 -0.09 -2.34
CA GLY A 31 2.67 -0.63 -2.62
C GLY A 31 3.70 0.49 -2.52
N GLN A 32 4.21 0.72 -1.32
CA GLN A 32 5.18 1.75 -0.95
C GLN A 32 6.56 1.38 -1.45
N VAL A 33 6.72 1.27 -2.77
CA VAL A 33 8.03 1.45 -3.37
C VAL A 33 8.08 2.93 -3.72
N GLU A 34 8.36 3.77 -2.73
CA GLU A 34 8.78 5.15 -3.01
C GLU A 34 10.09 5.06 -3.79
N VAL A 35 9.97 5.12 -5.11
CA VAL A 35 11.11 5.19 -6.03
C VAL A 35 11.59 6.63 -6.03
N GLY A 36 12.74 6.87 -5.40
CA GLY A 36 13.45 8.13 -5.43
C GLY A 36 14.60 8.11 -6.44
N ARG A 37 15.22 9.27 -6.67
CA ARG A 37 16.53 9.33 -7.35
C ARG A 37 17.62 9.47 -6.31
N CYS A 38 18.75 8.80 -6.52
CA CYS A 38 19.94 8.99 -5.69
C CYS A 38 20.45 10.43 -5.88
N PRO A 39 20.71 11.19 -4.79
CA PRO A 39 21.23 12.56 -4.90
C PRO A 39 22.67 12.62 -5.44
N ALA A 40 23.43 11.53 -5.34
CA ALA A 40 24.83 11.50 -5.78
C ALA A 40 25.00 11.17 -7.27
N CYS A 41 24.23 10.22 -7.81
CA CYS A 41 24.39 9.74 -9.19
C CYS A 41 23.15 9.90 -10.08
N GLY A 42 21.99 10.26 -9.50
CA GLY A 42 20.73 10.43 -10.23
C GLY A 42 20.02 9.12 -10.62
N ALA A 43 20.58 7.95 -10.30
CA ALA A 43 19.96 6.66 -10.61
C ALA A 43 18.62 6.47 -9.86
N LEU A 44 17.67 5.78 -10.49
CA LEU A 44 16.44 5.36 -9.82
C LEU A 44 16.78 4.36 -8.71
N THR A 45 16.36 4.65 -7.49
CA THR A 45 16.56 3.80 -6.32
C THR A 45 15.29 3.75 -5.48
N SER A 46 14.98 2.58 -4.93
CA SER A 46 13.90 2.48 -3.96
C SER A 46 14.38 2.99 -2.60
N ARG A 47 13.57 3.82 -1.91
CA ARG A 47 13.83 4.22 -0.51
C ARG A 47 13.87 3.03 0.46
N ALA A 48 13.47 1.84 0.02
CA ALA A 48 13.60 0.62 0.83
C ALA A 48 15.06 0.23 1.10
N TYR A 49 16.02 0.70 0.29
CA TYR A 49 17.43 0.37 0.42
C TYR A 49 18.21 1.53 1.07
N ARG A 50 19.12 1.18 1.99
CA ARG A 50 19.99 2.16 2.67
C ARG A 50 21.05 2.75 1.74
N ALA A 51 21.57 1.94 0.81
CA ALA A 51 22.60 2.32 -0.15
C ALA A 51 22.09 2.21 -1.58
N CYS A 52 22.57 3.08 -2.46
CA CYS A 52 22.26 3.02 -3.87
C CYS A 52 22.95 1.82 -4.53
N THR A 53 22.19 0.96 -5.21
CA THR A 53 22.72 -0.22 -5.91
C THR A 53 23.58 0.13 -7.12
N ALA A 54 23.51 1.37 -7.63
CA ALA A 54 24.27 1.81 -8.80
C ALA A 54 25.65 2.41 -8.43
N CYS A 55 25.72 3.25 -7.40
CA CYS A 55 26.95 3.95 -7.02
C CYS A 55 27.50 3.59 -5.63
N GLY A 56 26.74 2.86 -4.81
CA GLY A 56 27.12 2.49 -3.44
C GLY A 56 26.90 3.56 -2.38
N GLU A 57 26.45 4.76 -2.75
CA GLU A 57 26.26 5.87 -1.81
C GLU A 57 25.09 5.62 -0.83
N ASP A 58 25.28 5.97 0.45
CA ASP A 58 24.24 5.91 1.47
C ASP A 58 23.14 6.95 1.21
N ILE A 59 21.96 6.49 0.83
CA ILE A 59 20.79 7.32 0.51
C ILE A 59 20.25 8.03 1.76
N ALA A 60 20.51 7.48 2.95
CA ALA A 60 20.08 8.05 4.23
C ALA A 60 20.94 9.24 4.70
N ARG A 61 22.14 9.44 4.14
CA ARG A 61 23.13 10.42 4.65
C ARG A 61 23.03 11.80 4.00
N GLY A 62 22.23 11.94 2.94
CA GLY A 62 22.12 13.18 2.15
C GLY A 62 21.03 14.17 2.59
N ARG A 63 20.60 14.15 3.86
CA ARG A 63 19.68 15.17 4.43
C ARG A 63 20.42 16.12 5.36
#